data_AF-A0A2V5N9I6-F1
#
_entry.id   AF-A0A2V5N9I6-F1
#
_cell.length_a   1.000
_cell.length_b   1.000
_cell.length_c   1.000
_cell.angle_alpha   90.00
_cell.angle_beta   90.00
_cell.angle_gamma   90.00
#
_symmetry.space_group_name_H-M   'P 1'
#
loop_
_entity.id
_entity.type
_entity.pdbx_description
1 polymer ?
#
loop_
_entity_poly.entity_id
_entity_poly.type
_entity_poly.pdbx_seq_one_letter_code
_entity_poly.pdbx_strand_id
1 'polypeptide(L)'
;MSSRFLPGSLIALAIFASACAFAARPTISEDRELKEIDLARWDCRDRPEGTAKTPDGAERNRLKNRSTANLTGTKPVSLETATFLQYVAAFDAQTKGTRRKDLSAELRRQLEPLEKQIVSVEGYLVLAYAGPPESTNCGSMDFHDWHIEIFENPLDHAPQIGDATPIICEITPHTQTALFRDNIRMQTLAGFIRAPDLTIEPTGHAARRIRVTGYLLWDDEHNGAADIGTVIRMIGANKYHQPWRRTAWEIHPAIKIEALDATMVSPAVSPASAPPSPTAPISSPTPVPASPRSSQSQQQFVTITKPVKIKILYGETVIPAGTRLRLLSHDAQTVTVNYLEGTYVIPISSTDFR
;
A
#
# COMPACT_ATOMS: atom_id res chain seq x y z
N MET A 1 -84.08 31.78 -15.07
CA MET A 1 -83.81 31.48 -13.64
C MET A 1 -83.26 30.06 -13.61
N SER A 2 -82.02 29.75 -13.24
CA SER A 2 -80.93 30.54 -12.70
C SER A 2 -79.61 29.87 -13.11
N SER A 3 -78.69 30.70 -13.58
CA SER A 3 -77.27 30.41 -13.77
C SER A 3 -76.61 30.18 -12.40
N ARG A 4 -75.74 29.19 -12.29
CA ARG A 4 -74.67 29.14 -11.27
C ARG A 4 -73.37 28.65 -11.89
N PHE A 5 -72.51 29.63 -12.14
CA PHE A 5 -71.05 29.51 -12.23
C PHE A 5 -70.48 28.92 -10.94
N LEU A 6 -69.48 28.04 -11.06
CA LEU A 6 -68.40 27.92 -10.06
C LEU A 6 -67.04 27.80 -10.77
N PRO A 7 -65.97 28.37 -10.20
CA PRO A 7 -64.75 28.74 -10.91
C PRO A 7 -63.57 27.78 -10.68
N GLY A 8 -62.68 27.77 -11.68
CA GLY A 8 -61.24 27.52 -11.64
C GLY A 8 -60.64 26.68 -10.50
N SER A 9 -60.29 25.44 -10.81
CA SER A 9 -59.20 24.74 -10.11
C SER A 9 -57.86 25.15 -10.74
N LEU A 10 -57.14 26.03 -10.04
CA LEU A 10 -55.72 26.31 -10.25
C LEU A 10 -54.91 25.05 -9.97
N ILE A 11 -54.37 24.43 -11.02
CA ILE A 11 -53.33 23.41 -10.90
C ILE A 11 -52.03 24.14 -10.55
N ALA A 12 -51.68 24.13 -9.27
CA ALA A 12 -50.35 24.53 -8.81
C ALA A 12 -49.38 23.38 -9.11
N LEU A 13 -48.66 23.49 -10.24
CA LEU A 13 -47.55 22.61 -10.57
C LEU A 13 -46.36 22.95 -9.65
N ALA A 14 -46.26 22.27 -8.51
CA ALA A 14 -45.10 22.37 -7.64
C ALA A 14 -43.91 21.67 -8.31
N ILE A 15 -43.03 22.46 -8.94
CA ILE A 15 -41.73 22.00 -9.42
C ILE A 15 -40.89 21.71 -8.16
N PHE A 16 -40.87 20.45 -7.74
CA PHE A 16 -39.81 19.96 -6.85
C PHE A 16 -38.51 19.95 -7.65
N ALA A 17 -37.75 21.04 -7.54
CA ALA A 17 -36.33 21.02 -7.87
C ALA A 17 -35.64 20.09 -6.86
N SER A 18 -35.54 18.81 -7.21
CA SER A 18 -34.60 17.90 -6.55
C SER A 18 -33.21 18.49 -6.73
N ALA A 19 -32.72 19.13 -5.68
CA ALA A 19 -31.30 19.35 -5.50
C ALA A 19 -30.65 17.96 -5.47
N CYS A 20 -30.16 17.52 -6.63
CA CYS A 20 -29.14 16.48 -6.68
C CYS A 20 -27.96 17.05 -5.90
N ALA A 21 -27.91 16.74 -4.61
CA ALA A 21 -26.70 16.88 -3.82
C ALA A 21 -25.68 15.97 -4.52
N PHE A 22 -24.84 16.58 -5.36
CA PHE A 22 -23.58 15.98 -5.74
C PHE A 22 -22.81 15.80 -4.44
N ALA A 23 -22.98 14.63 -3.81
CA ALA A 23 -22.17 14.24 -2.68
C ALA A 23 -20.72 14.38 -3.16
N ALA A 24 -19.99 15.33 -2.57
CA ALA A 24 -18.58 15.52 -2.86
C ALA A 24 -17.92 14.15 -2.66
N ARG A 25 -17.19 13.67 -3.67
CA ARG A 25 -16.49 12.39 -3.58
C ARG A 25 -15.60 12.44 -2.33
N PRO A 26 -15.60 11.39 -1.49
CA PRO A 26 -14.71 11.35 -0.35
C PRO A 26 -13.28 11.52 -0.85
N THR A 27 -12.57 12.51 -0.31
CA THR A 27 -11.18 12.75 -0.61
C THR A 27 -10.37 11.57 -0.07
N ILE A 28 -9.54 10.96 -0.92
CA ILE A 28 -8.60 9.90 -0.55
C ILE A 28 -7.25 10.57 -0.22
N SER A 29 -6.44 9.93 0.65
CA SER A 29 -5.08 10.40 0.98
C SER A 29 -4.22 10.60 -0.26
N GLU A 30 -3.45 11.69 -0.29
CA GLU A 30 -2.44 11.94 -1.35
C GLU A 30 -1.18 11.10 -1.21
N ASP A 31 -1.13 10.17 -0.26
CA ASP A 31 0.02 9.30 -0.11
C ASP A 31 0.20 8.39 -1.33
N ARG A 32 1.45 8.29 -1.79
CA ARG A 32 1.88 7.37 -2.86
C ARG A 32 2.91 6.34 -2.37
N GLU A 33 3.29 6.41 -1.11
CA GLU A 33 4.27 5.51 -0.49
C GLU A 33 3.93 5.34 0.98
N LEU A 34 4.30 4.18 1.55
CA LEU A 34 4.28 4.01 2.99
C LEU A 34 5.16 5.07 3.64
N LYS A 35 4.73 5.55 4.80
CA LYS A 35 5.49 6.49 5.61
C LYS A 35 5.49 6.07 7.06
N GLU A 36 6.47 6.55 7.80
CA GLU A 36 6.38 6.51 9.25
C GLU A 36 5.24 7.41 9.71
N ILE A 37 4.33 6.85 10.51
CA ILE A 37 3.19 7.57 11.08
C ILE A 37 3.25 7.57 12.59
N ASP A 38 2.90 8.72 13.17
CA ASP A 38 2.79 8.91 14.61
C ASP A 38 1.38 8.56 15.08
N LEU A 39 1.19 7.29 15.46
CA LEU A 39 -0.10 6.80 15.95
C LEU A 39 -0.57 7.51 17.24
N ALA A 40 0.29 8.22 17.97
CA ALA A 40 -0.13 8.95 19.16
C ALA A 40 -1.09 10.10 18.83
N ARG A 41 -1.16 10.54 17.57
CA ARG A 41 -2.08 11.58 17.08
C ARG A 41 -3.38 11.02 16.52
N TRP A 42 -3.53 9.71 16.50
CA TRP A 42 -4.71 9.08 15.92
C TRP A 42 -5.75 8.76 16.99
N ASP A 43 -6.87 9.49 16.97
CA ASP A 43 -7.97 9.31 17.92
C ASP A 43 -8.59 7.90 17.88
N CYS A 44 -8.40 7.16 16.78
CA CYS A 44 -8.89 5.79 16.63
C CYS A 44 -7.90 4.73 17.16
N ARG A 45 -6.69 5.11 17.56
CA ARG A 45 -5.62 4.17 17.95
C ARG A 45 -6.07 3.15 18.99
N ASP A 46 -6.78 3.61 20.02
CA ASP A 46 -7.24 2.78 21.14
C ASP A 46 -8.73 2.39 20.99
N ARG A 47 -9.28 2.45 19.77
CA ARG A 47 -10.66 2.11 19.43
C ARG A 47 -10.68 1.03 18.34
N PRO A 48 -10.41 -0.23 18.67
CA PRO A 48 -10.27 -1.28 17.66
C PRO A 48 -11.55 -1.53 16.85
N GLU A 49 -12.75 -1.23 17.39
CA GLU A 49 -14.02 -1.26 16.66
C GLU A 49 -14.21 -0.09 15.68
N GLY A 50 -13.36 0.94 15.76
CA GLY A 50 -13.48 2.17 14.98
C GLY A 50 -14.80 2.91 15.21
N THR A 51 -15.43 3.38 14.13
CA THR A 51 -16.75 4.05 14.14
C THR A 51 -17.87 3.19 13.56
N ALA A 52 -17.72 1.86 13.58
CA ALA A 52 -18.75 0.95 13.10
C ALA A 52 -20.11 1.24 13.77
N LYS A 53 -21.17 1.23 12.97
CA LYS A 53 -22.54 1.50 13.44
C LYS A 53 -23.32 0.23 13.80
N THR A 54 -22.76 -0.94 13.52
CA THR A 54 -23.40 -2.23 13.75
C THR A 54 -22.47 -3.17 14.53
N PRO A 55 -23.01 -4.11 15.33
CA PRO A 55 -22.18 -5.05 16.09
C PRO A 55 -21.26 -5.91 15.25
N ASP A 56 -21.72 -6.36 14.07
CA ASP A 56 -20.94 -7.14 13.12
C ASP A 56 -19.85 -6.29 12.43
N GLY A 57 -20.11 -5.01 12.17
CA GLY A 57 -19.09 -4.07 11.71
C GLY A 57 -18.02 -3.82 12.77
N ALA A 58 -18.41 -3.68 14.04
CA ALA A 58 -17.47 -3.52 15.15
C ALA A 58 -16.62 -4.79 15.37
N GLU A 59 -17.20 -5.97 15.18
CA GLU A 59 -16.47 -7.25 15.18
C GLU A 59 -15.43 -7.31 14.06
N ARG A 60 -15.81 -6.99 12.82
CA ARG A 60 -14.88 -6.96 11.68
C ARG A 60 -13.78 -5.91 11.87
N ASN A 61 -14.11 -4.71 12.32
CA ASN A 61 -13.12 -3.65 12.57
C ASN A 61 -12.08 -4.07 13.62
N ARG A 62 -12.49 -4.77 14.68
CA ARG A 62 -11.51 -5.34 15.66
C ARG A 62 -10.53 -6.30 15.01
N LEU A 63 -10.98 -7.09 14.03
CA LEU A 63 -10.13 -8.01 13.28
C LEU A 63 -9.21 -7.27 12.30
N LYS A 64 -9.73 -6.22 11.64
CA LYS A 64 -8.95 -5.33 10.78
C LYS A 64 -7.84 -4.61 11.58
N ASN A 65 -8.17 -4.02 12.73
CA ASN A 65 -7.26 -3.28 13.62
C ASN A 65 -6.36 -4.14 14.53
N ARG A 66 -6.12 -5.41 14.19
CA ARG A 66 -5.17 -6.23 14.96
C ARG A 66 -3.76 -5.62 14.89
N SER A 67 -3.04 -5.74 16.00
CA SER A 67 -1.63 -5.33 16.04
C SER A 67 -0.73 -6.37 15.37
N THR A 68 0.50 -5.95 15.08
CA THR A 68 1.57 -6.80 14.56
C THR A 68 1.78 -8.02 15.46
N ALA A 69 1.71 -9.23 14.90
CA ALA A 69 2.04 -10.46 15.62
C ALA A 69 3.56 -10.66 15.66
N ASN A 70 4.08 -11.24 16.75
CA ASN A 70 5.46 -11.71 16.76
C ASN A 70 5.56 -13.00 15.93
N LEU A 71 6.16 -12.90 14.74
CA LEU A 71 6.34 -14.03 13.84
C LEU A 71 7.54 -14.92 14.20
N THR A 72 8.31 -14.60 15.25
CA THR A 72 9.49 -15.38 15.66
C THR A 72 9.11 -16.82 15.98
N GLY A 73 9.76 -17.78 15.32
CA GLY A 73 9.47 -19.20 15.48
C GLY A 73 8.16 -19.69 14.84
N THR A 74 7.37 -18.78 14.26
CA THR A 74 6.18 -19.12 13.49
C THR A 74 6.59 -19.37 12.04
N LYS A 75 6.08 -20.44 11.44
CA LYS A 75 6.15 -20.68 9.99
C LYS A 75 4.74 -20.64 9.44
N PRO A 76 4.22 -19.45 9.07
CA PRO A 76 2.92 -19.32 8.44
C PRO A 76 2.84 -20.24 7.21
N VAL A 77 1.66 -20.79 6.96
CA VAL A 77 1.42 -21.56 5.74
C VAL A 77 1.55 -20.58 4.57
N SER A 78 2.48 -20.86 3.65
CA SER A 78 2.64 -20.08 2.42
C SER A 78 1.81 -20.66 1.30
N LEU A 79 0.98 -19.83 0.69
CA LEU A 79 -0.03 -20.20 -0.29
C LEU A 79 0.19 -19.35 -1.54
N GLU A 80 0.45 -19.99 -2.67
CA GLU A 80 0.30 -19.33 -3.97
C GLU A 80 -1.15 -18.91 -4.18
N THR A 81 -1.39 -17.90 -5.02
CA THR A 81 -2.73 -17.35 -5.29
C THR A 81 -3.77 -18.44 -5.57
N ALA A 82 -3.49 -19.41 -6.44
CA ALA A 82 -4.41 -20.51 -6.74
C ALA A 82 -4.68 -21.43 -5.53
N THR A 83 -3.66 -21.74 -4.74
CA THR A 83 -3.79 -22.57 -3.53
C THR A 83 -4.56 -21.84 -2.43
N PHE A 84 -4.38 -20.53 -2.29
CA PHE A 84 -5.17 -19.71 -1.38
C PHE A 84 -6.66 -19.77 -1.71
N LEU A 85 -7.02 -19.65 -2.99
CA LEU A 85 -8.41 -19.74 -3.43
C LEU A 85 -9.01 -21.13 -3.14
N GLN A 86 -8.24 -22.20 -3.34
CA GLN A 86 -8.68 -23.54 -2.95
C GLN A 86 -8.86 -23.67 -1.44
N TYR A 87 -7.96 -23.06 -0.66
CA TYR A 87 -8.00 -23.09 0.80
C TYR A 87 -9.30 -22.51 1.37
N VAL A 88 -9.79 -21.40 0.80
CA VAL A 88 -10.99 -20.71 1.29
C VAL A 88 -12.29 -21.12 0.58
N ALA A 89 -12.20 -21.85 -0.53
CA ALA A 89 -13.33 -22.18 -1.40
C ALA A 89 -14.51 -22.86 -0.68
N ALA A 90 -14.23 -23.75 0.28
CA ALA A 90 -15.27 -24.48 1.00
C ALA A 90 -16.13 -23.56 1.87
N PHE A 91 -15.52 -22.53 2.48
CA PHE A 91 -16.28 -21.55 3.26
C PHE A 91 -17.02 -20.59 2.34
N ASP A 92 -16.38 -20.08 1.29
CA ASP A 92 -17.00 -19.18 0.30
C ASP A 92 -18.24 -19.80 -0.35
N ALA A 93 -18.20 -21.10 -0.68
CA ALA A 93 -19.33 -21.80 -1.26
C ALA A 93 -20.55 -21.83 -0.33
N GLN A 94 -20.33 -21.86 0.99
CA GLN A 94 -21.40 -21.89 1.99
C GLN A 94 -21.92 -20.49 2.35
N THR A 95 -21.12 -19.46 2.13
CA THR A 95 -21.40 -18.10 2.63
C THR A 95 -21.59 -17.07 1.54
N LYS A 96 -21.61 -17.45 0.26
CA LYS A 96 -21.79 -16.52 -0.87
C LYS A 96 -22.94 -15.52 -0.66
N GLY A 97 -22.63 -14.23 -0.71
CA GLY A 97 -23.62 -13.15 -0.55
C GLY A 97 -24.19 -13.00 0.86
N THR A 98 -23.67 -13.74 1.85
CA THR A 98 -24.08 -13.62 3.25
C THR A 98 -23.25 -12.58 3.99
N ARG A 99 -23.83 -11.99 5.03
CA ARG A 99 -23.15 -11.09 5.96
C ARG A 99 -22.85 -11.80 7.27
N ARG A 100 -21.89 -11.27 8.04
CA ARG A 100 -21.51 -11.84 9.35
C ARG A 100 -22.70 -11.95 10.29
N LYS A 101 -23.58 -10.94 10.33
CA LYS A 101 -24.82 -10.96 11.12
C LYS A 101 -25.77 -12.12 10.77
N ASP A 102 -25.70 -12.62 9.53
CA ASP A 102 -26.60 -13.64 8.99
C ASP A 102 -26.00 -15.07 9.09
N LEU A 103 -24.77 -15.21 9.58
CA LEU A 103 -24.13 -16.52 9.76
C LEU A 103 -24.82 -17.35 10.84
N SER A 104 -25.06 -18.62 10.52
CA SER A 104 -25.48 -19.62 11.49
C SER A 104 -24.42 -19.84 12.57
N ALA A 105 -24.82 -20.39 13.72
CA ALA A 105 -23.86 -20.72 14.78
C ALA A 105 -22.76 -21.69 14.33
N GLU A 106 -23.09 -22.61 13.40
CA GLU A 106 -22.12 -23.55 12.85
C GLU A 106 -21.10 -22.84 11.95
N LEU A 107 -21.55 -21.98 11.04
CA LEU A 107 -20.64 -21.21 10.19
C LEU A 107 -19.77 -20.24 10.99
N ARG A 108 -20.30 -19.65 12.08
CA ARG A 108 -19.51 -18.83 13.01
C ARG A 108 -18.41 -19.65 13.70
N ARG A 109 -18.71 -20.88 14.13
CA ARG A 109 -17.70 -21.80 14.71
C ARG A 109 -16.62 -22.19 13.71
N GLN A 110 -16.95 -22.28 12.42
CA GLN A 110 -15.97 -22.55 11.36
C GLN A 110 -15.14 -21.30 11.04
N LEU A 111 -15.74 -20.12 11.04
CA LEU A 111 -15.08 -18.85 10.72
C LEU A 111 -14.04 -18.46 11.78
N GLU A 112 -14.39 -18.54 13.06
CA GLU A 112 -13.55 -18.07 14.16
C GLU A 112 -12.10 -18.63 14.13
N PRO A 113 -11.85 -19.94 13.98
CA PRO A 113 -10.49 -20.45 13.90
C PRO A 113 -9.78 -20.06 12.59
N LEU A 114 -10.50 -19.84 11.49
CA LEU A 114 -9.90 -19.39 10.22
C LEU A 114 -9.34 -17.97 10.37
N GLU A 115 -10.13 -17.04 10.93
CA GLU A 115 -9.71 -15.64 11.08
C GLU A 115 -8.58 -15.46 12.10
N LYS A 116 -8.35 -16.43 12.99
CA LYS A 116 -7.19 -16.42 13.90
C LYS A 116 -5.87 -16.80 13.22
N GLN A 117 -5.91 -17.37 12.02
CA GLN A 117 -4.71 -17.86 11.35
C GLN A 117 -3.89 -16.72 10.77
N ILE A 118 -2.57 -16.89 10.86
CA ILE A 118 -1.61 -16.12 10.10
C ILE A 118 -1.15 -16.99 8.94
N VAL A 119 -1.35 -16.50 7.73
CA VAL A 119 -0.95 -17.17 6.48
C VAL A 119 -0.09 -16.22 5.66
N SER A 120 0.59 -16.77 4.67
CA SER A 120 1.30 -16.01 3.66
C SER A 120 0.67 -16.26 2.29
N VAL A 121 0.47 -15.20 1.51
CA VAL A 121 0.00 -15.27 0.12
C VAL A 121 1.10 -14.79 -0.82
N GLU A 122 1.36 -15.57 -1.86
CA GLU A 122 2.34 -15.26 -2.90
C GLU A 122 1.66 -14.91 -4.23
N GLY A 123 2.16 -13.86 -4.88
CA GLY A 123 1.68 -13.38 -6.17
C GLY A 123 2.38 -12.07 -6.57
N TYR A 124 1.90 -11.44 -7.64
CA TYR A 124 2.45 -10.20 -8.16
C TYR A 124 1.69 -8.99 -7.64
N LEU A 125 2.41 -8.04 -7.04
CA LEU A 125 1.80 -6.77 -6.64
C LEU A 125 1.62 -5.88 -7.87
N VAL A 126 0.38 -5.82 -8.37
CA VAL A 126 0.09 -5.05 -9.59
C VAL A 126 -0.33 -3.64 -9.24
N LEU A 127 -1.27 -3.46 -8.31
CA LEU A 127 -1.82 -2.16 -7.95
C LEU A 127 -1.76 -1.95 -6.42
N ALA A 128 -1.29 -0.78 -6.01
CA ALA A 128 -1.29 -0.36 -4.61
C ALA A 128 -1.86 1.06 -4.45
N TYR A 129 -2.62 1.31 -3.40
CA TYR A 129 -3.19 2.64 -3.15
C TYR A 129 -3.67 2.85 -1.71
N ALA A 130 -3.76 4.12 -1.33
CA ALA A 130 -4.42 4.54 -0.11
C ALA A 130 -5.93 4.25 -0.19
N GLY A 131 -6.43 3.48 0.77
CA GLY A 131 -7.84 3.17 0.90
C GLY A 131 -8.70 4.39 1.18
N PRO A 132 -9.98 4.34 0.81
CA PRO A 132 -10.91 5.40 1.18
C PRO A 132 -11.07 5.46 2.71
N PRO A 133 -11.60 6.57 3.25
CA PRO A 133 -11.97 6.63 4.66
C PRO A 133 -12.94 5.51 5.06
N GLU A 134 -12.51 4.65 5.99
CA GLU A 134 -13.29 3.51 6.47
C GLU A 134 -13.68 3.64 7.94
N SER A 135 -14.74 2.94 8.34
CA SER A 135 -15.15 2.90 9.75
C SER A 135 -14.07 2.31 10.67
N THR A 136 -13.28 1.35 10.18
CA THR A 136 -12.17 0.74 10.94
C THR A 136 -11.14 1.78 11.37
N ASN A 137 -10.98 2.81 10.53
CA ASN A 137 -10.02 3.89 10.74
C ASN A 137 -10.65 5.20 11.24
N CYS A 138 -11.87 5.11 11.78
CA CYS A 138 -12.68 6.25 12.21
C CYS A 138 -12.90 7.30 11.09
N GLY A 139 -12.86 6.90 9.82
CA GLY A 139 -12.99 7.80 8.68
C GLY A 139 -11.80 8.75 8.49
N SER A 140 -10.62 8.42 9.02
CA SER A 140 -9.43 9.24 8.83
C SER A 140 -8.92 9.15 7.39
N MET A 141 -8.47 10.30 6.85
CA MET A 141 -7.72 10.37 5.59
C MET A 141 -6.21 10.24 5.79
N ASP A 142 -5.70 10.48 7.01
CA ASP A 142 -4.25 10.44 7.29
C ASP A 142 -3.81 9.08 7.84
N PHE A 143 -4.75 8.37 8.48
CA PHE A 143 -4.56 7.02 9.02
C PHE A 143 -5.53 6.10 8.28
N HIS A 144 -5.15 5.70 7.08
CA HIS A 144 -5.96 4.85 6.21
C HIS A 144 -5.27 3.50 6.02
N ASP A 145 -6.04 2.53 5.52
CA ASP A 145 -5.47 1.26 5.08
C ASP A 145 -4.80 1.46 3.71
N TRP A 146 -3.76 0.71 3.40
CA TRP A 146 -3.29 0.56 2.02
C TRP A 146 -3.89 -0.69 1.42
N HIS A 147 -4.60 -0.54 0.31
CA HIS A 147 -5.07 -1.67 -0.46
C HIS A 147 -3.95 -2.08 -1.40
N ILE A 148 -3.61 -3.37 -1.39
CA ILE A 148 -2.66 -3.97 -2.32
C ILE A 148 -3.34 -5.13 -3.05
N GLU A 149 -3.29 -5.09 -4.37
CA GLU A 149 -3.95 -6.05 -5.25
C GLU A 149 -2.94 -7.05 -5.80
N ILE A 150 -3.05 -8.29 -5.32
CA ILE A 150 -2.14 -9.40 -5.64
C ILE A 150 -2.75 -10.26 -6.74
N PHE A 151 -2.06 -10.34 -7.88
CA PHE A 151 -2.46 -11.14 -9.02
C PHE A 151 -1.62 -12.41 -9.14
N GLU A 152 -2.19 -13.46 -9.73
CA GLU A 152 -1.46 -14.70 -9.99
C GLU A 152 -0.31 -14.50 -11.00
N ASN A 153 -0.54 -13.64 -12.00
CA ASN A 153 0.42 -13.28 -13.04
C ASN A 153 0.68 -11.77 -13.00
N PRO A 154 1.89 -11.31 -13.39
CA PRO A 154 2.14 -9.87 -13.50
C PRO A 154 1.33 -9.28 -14.67
N LEU A 155 0.97 -8.01 -14.55
CA LEU A 155 0.43 -7.22 -15.65
C LEU A 155 1.45 -6.18 -16.10
N ASP A 156 1.54 -5.96 -17.41
CA ASP A 156 2.32 -4.87 -18.04
C ASP A 156 1.44 -3.62 -18.33
N HIS A 157 0.18 -3.67 -17.91
CA HIS A 157 -0.81 -2.61 -18.04
C HIS A 157 -1.63 -2.50 -16.73
N ALA A 158 -2.27 -1.35 -16.54
CA ALA A 158 -3.20 -1.15 -15.42
C ALA A 158 -4.39 -2.12 -15.56
N PRO A 159 -4.97 -2.63 -14.45
CA PRO A 159 -6.07 -3.60 -14.51
C PRO A 159 -7.22 -3.15 -15.42
N GLN A 160 -7.60 -4.02 -16.37
CA GLN A 160 -8.60 -3.75 -17.40
C GLN A 160 -9.63 -4.89 -17.51
N ILE A 161 -10.68 -4.64 -18.30
CA ILE A 161 -11.71 -5.64 -18.59
C ILE A 161 -11.07 -6.85 -19.29
N GLY A 162 -11.34 -8.04 -18.76
CA GLY A 162 -10.77 -9.29 -19.26
C GLY A 162 -9.65 -9.87 -18.39
N ASP A 163 -9.02 -9.05 -17.54
CA ASP A 163 -7.99 -9.54 -16.63
C ASP A 163 -8.59 -10.36 -15.49
N ALA A 164 -7.78 -11.24 -14.89
CA ALA A 164 -8.15 -11.90 -13.65
C ALA A 164 -8.37 -10.87 -12.53
N THR A 165 -9.26 -11.14 -11.58
CA THR A 165 -9.39 -10.31 -10.38
C THR A 165 -8.33 -10.66 -9.34
N PRO A 166 -7.86 -9.70 -8.53
CA PRO A 166 -6.84 -9.91 -7.51
C PRO A 166 -7.35 -10.60 -6.24
N ILE A 167 -6.41 -11.10 -5.43
CA ILE A 167 -6.59 -11.24 -3.98
C ILE A 167 -6.25 -9.88 -3.34
N ILE A 168 -7.08 -9.43 -2.40
CA ILE A 168 -6.84 -8.19 -1.66
C ILE A 168 -6.03 -8.50 -0.41
N CYS A 169 -5.02 -7.67 -0.16
CA CYS A 169 -4.40 -7.58 1.15
C CYS A 169 -4.42 -6.10 1.57
N GLU A 170 -4.45 -5.84 2.88
CA GLU A 170 -4.53 -4.48 3.41
C GLU A 170 -3.48 -4.25 4.49
N ILE A 171 -2.73 -3.15 4.40
CA ILE A 171 -1.81 -2.69 5.45
C ILE A 171 -2.55 -1.64 6.26
N THR A 172 -2.64 -1.84 7.57
CA THR A 172 -3.31 -0.89 8.47
C THR A 172 -2.35 0.13 9.06
N PRO A 173 -2.85 1.24 9.63
CA PRO A 173 -2.01 2.16 10.39
C PRO A 173 -1.18 1.47 11.50
N HIS A 174 -1.72 0.42 12.13
CA HIS A 174 -1.02 -0.34 13.17
C HIS A 174 0.22 -1.09 12.66
N THR A 175 0.28 -1.45 11.38
CA THR A 175 1.34 -2.28 10.79
C THR A 175 2.25 -1.50 9.83
N GLN A 176 1.77 -0.38 9.27
CA GLN A 176 2.48 0.44 8.28
C GLN A 176 3.89 0.85 8.73
N THR A 177 4.06 1.41 9.93
CA THR A 177 5.38 1.89 10.38
C THR A 177 6.40 0.77 10.47
N ALA A 178 5.99 -0.45 10.87
CA ALA A 178 6.90 -1.60 10.90
C ALA A 178 7.34 -1.99 9.48
N LEU A 179 6.39 -2.12 8.55
CA LEU A 179 6.69 -2.43 7.14
C LEU A 179 7.57 -1.34 6.49
N PHE A 180 7.28 -0.07 6.76
CA PHE A 180 8.10 1.04 6.28
C PHE A 180 9.54 0.95 6.80
N ARG A 181 9.74 0.61 8.08
CA ARG A 181 11.06 0.43 8.69
C ARG A 181 11.78 -0.82 8.17
N ASP A 182 11.05 -1.84 7.76
CA ASP A 182 11.58 -3.03 7.05
C ASP A 182 11.91 -2.74 5.57
N ASN A 183 11.95 -1.46 5.18
CA ASN A 183 12.26 -0.99 3.84
C ASN A 183 11.28 -1.48 2.76
N ILE A 184 10.03 -1.74 3.13
CA ILE A 184 8.96 -1.99 2.16
C ILE A 184 8.56 -0.68 1.49
N ARG A 185 8.57 -0.68 0.15
CA ARG A 185 8.27 0.47 -0.70
C ARG A 185 7.25 0.10 -1.76
N MET A 186 6.03 0.63 -1.66
CA MET A 186 4.94 0.31 -2.56
C MET A 186 5.29 0.64 -4.01
N GLN A 187 5.95 1.76 -4.27
CA GLN A 187 6.26 2.16 -5.65
C GLN A 187 7.31 1.27 -6.31
N THR A 188 8.27 0.74 -5.53
CA THR A 188 9.25 -0.23 -6.03
C THR A 188 8.64 -1.62 -6.24
N LEU A 189 7.64 -2.00 -5.44
CA LEU A 189 7.05 -3.34 -5.48
C LEU A 189 5.87 -3.44 -6.47
N ALA A 190 5.07 -2.40 -6.59
CA ALA A 190 3.89 -2.36 -7.46
C ALA A 190 4.23 -1.94 -8.89
N GLY A 191 3.51 -2.47 -9.87
CA GLY A 191 3.58 -1.98 -11.25
C GLY A 191 2.83 -0.65 -11.45
N PHE A 192 1.78 -0.46 -10.66
CA PHE A 192 0.87 0.68 -10.74
C PHE A 192 0.46 1.18 -9.36
N ILE A 193 0.13 2.46 -9.29
CA ILE A 193 -0.48 3.11 -8.13
C ILE A 193 -1.79 3.79 -8.54
N ARG A 194 -2.79 3.78 -7.65
CA ARG A 194 -4.00 4.57 -7.85
C ARG A 194 -3.86 5.90 -7.12
N ALA A 195 -4.04 7.00 -7.85
CA ALA A 195 -4.09 8.35 -7.30
C ALA A 195 -5.48 8.66 -6.67
N PRO A 196 -5.62 9.70 -5.84
CA PRO A 196 -6.88 10.07 -5.18
C PRO A 196 -8.00 10.51 -6.10
N ASP A 197 -7.65 10.99 -7.30
CA ASP A 197 -8.63 11.23 -8.37
C ASP A 197 -9.10 9.93 -9.06
N LEU A 198 -8.61 8.78 -8.55
CA LEU A 198 -8.89 7.40 -8.95
C LEU A 198 -8.26 7.00 -10.28
N THR A 199 -7.38 7.84 -10.85
CA THR A 199 -6.54 7.46 -11.99
C THR A 199 -5.51 6.43 -11.57
N ILE A 200 -5.10 5.58 -12.52
CA ILE A 200 -4.06 4.57 -12.29
C ILE A 200 -2.84 5.01 -13.08
N GLU A 201 -1.71 5.11 -12.38
CA GLU A 201 -0.44 5.61 -12.90
C GLU A 201 0.61 4.49 -12.82
N PRO A 202 1.48 4.33 -13.83
CA PRO A 202 2.59 3.39 -13.74
C PRO A 202 3.63 3.89 -12.74
N THR A 203 4.23 2.97 -11.96
CA THR A 203 5.33 3.31 -11.04
C THR A 203 6.68 3.43 -11.76
N GLY A 204 6.76 3.01 -13.02
CA GLY A 204 8.03 2.84 -13.74
C GLY A 204 8.75 1.53 -13.42
N HIS A 205 8.17 0.68 -12.57
CA HIS A 205 8.65 -0.67 -12.27
C HIS A 205 7.68 -1.73 -12.82
N ALA A 206 8.20 -2.92 -13.10
CA ALA A 206 7.33 -4.08 -13.32
C ALA A 206 6.75 -4.54 -11.98
N ALA A 207 5.51 -5.06 -12.00
CA ALA A 207 4.92 -5.71 -10.85
C ALA A 207 5.85 -6.80 -10.31
N ARG A 208 6.24 -6.71 -9.02
CA ARG A 208 7.16 -7.66 -8.41
C ARG A 208 6.40 -8.81 -7.77
N ARG A 209 6.96 -10.02 -7.83
CA ARG A 209 6.44 -11.13 -7.05
C ARG A 209 6.81 -10.92 -5.59
N ILE A 210 5.79 -10.95 -4.73
CA ILE A 210 5.93 -10.74 -3.30
C ILE A 210 5.22 -11.84 -2.51
N ARG A 211 5.63 -12.00 -1.26
CA ARG A 211 4.90 -12.74 -0.24
C ARG A 211 4.32 -11.75 0.77
N VAL A 212 3.01 -11.76 0.95
CA VAL A 212 2.32 -10.98 1.98
C VAL A 212 1.90 -11.92 3.10
N THR A 213 2.40 -11.68 4.31
CA THR A 213 2.04 -12.45 5.51
C THR A 213 1.18 -11.60 6.41
N GLY A 214 0.05 -12.15 6.86
CA GLY A 214 -0.83 -11.45 7.78
C GLY A 214 -1.96 -12.34 8.26
N TYR A 215 -2.92 -11.74 8.93
CA TYR A 215 -4.08 -12.49 9.37
C TYR A 215 -5.06 -12.72 8.22
N LEU A 216 -5.61 -13.92 8.17
CA LEU A 216 -6.76 -14.18 7.32
C LEU A 216 -7.98 -13.42 7.88
N LEU A 217 -8.75 -12.78 7.02
CA LEU A 217 -9.97 -12.07 7.38
C LEU A 217 -11.05 -12.36 6.33
N TRP A 218 -12.27 -12.65 6.78
CA TRP A 218 -13.42 -12.77 5.90
C TRP A 218 -14.18 -11.44 5.91
N ASP A 219 -14.01 -10.69 4.82
CA ASP A 219 -14.63 -9.38 4.64
C ASP A 219 -16.04 -9.54 4.06
N ASP A 220 -16.98 -9.75 4.99
CA ASP A 220 -18.38 -9.96 4.66
C ASP A 220 -19.03 -8.75 3.97
N GLU A 221 -18.44 -7.55 4.03
CA GLU A 221 -19.00 -6.37 3.35
C GLU A 221 -18.98 -6.48 1.84
N HIS A 222 -17.99 -7.19 1.34
CA HIS A 222 -17.69 -7.32 -0.07
C HIS A 222 -17.81 -8.76 -0.53
N ASN A 223 -18.80 -9.45 0.03
CA ASN A 223 -19.16 -10.80 -0.33
C ASN A 223 -20.25 -10.86 -1.43
N GLY A 224 -20.53 -9.74 -2.09
CA GLY A 224 -21.51 -9.60 -3.15
C GLY A 224 -20.97 -10.03 -4.52
N ALA A 225 -21.88 -10.36 -5.45
CA ALA A 225 -21.51 -10.71 -6.82
C ALA A 225 -20.93 -9.53 -7.64
N ALA A 226 -21.11 -8.30 -7.16
CA ALA A 226 -20.50 -7.10 -7.73
C ALA A 226 -19.03 -6.94 -7.30
N ASP A 227 -18.67 -7.49 -6.14
CA ASP A 227 -17.32 -7.43 -5.59
C ASP A 227 -16.51 -8.68 -5.97
N ILE A 228 -17.13 -9.85 -5.98
CA ILE A 228 -16.46 -11.14 -6.20
C ILE A 228 -16.72 -11.72 -7.58
N GLY A 229 -15.65 -12.07 -8.27
CA GLY A 229 -15.70 -12.88 -9.48
C GLY A 229 -14.32 -13.26 -9.96
N THR A 230 -14.24 -13.91 -11.12
CA THR A 230 -12.96 -14.45 -11.61
C THR A 230 -12.20 -13.53 -12.55
N VAL A 231 -12.93 -12.66 -13.24
CA VAL A 231 -12.43 -11.81 -14.32
C VAL A 231 -13.11 -10.46 -14.20
N ILE A 232 -12.35 -9.38 -14.41
CA ILE A 232 -12.87 -8.01 -14.47
C ILE A 232 -13.84 -7.91 -15.65
N ARG A 233 -15.07 -7.50 -15.38
CA ARG A 233 -16.15 -7.40 -16.38
C ARG A 233 -16.42 -5.97 -16.82
N MET A 234 -16.22 -5.02 -15.92
CA MET A 234 -16.49 -3.61 -16.20
C MET A 234 -15.64 -2.72 -15.31
N ILE A 235 -15.45 -1.47 -15.74
CA ILE A 235 -14.92 -0.40 -14.92
C ILE A 235 -16.10 0.47 -14.49
N GLY A 236 -16.34 0.56 -13.18
CA GLY A 236 -17.44 1.33 -12.61
C GLY A 236 -17.29 2.83 -12.86
N ALA A 237 -18.38 3.57 -12.65
CA ALA A 237 -18.35 5.04 -12.70
C ALA A 237 -17.40 5.65 -11.64
N ASN A 238 -17.17 4.91 -10.55
CA ASN A 238 -16.19 5.18 -9.52
C ASN A 238 -14.75 4.78 -9.90
N LYS A 239 -14.50 4.34 -11.15
CA LYS A 239 -13.18 3.94 -11.68
C LYS A 239 -12.54 2.72 -11.01
N TYR A 240 -13.27 2.02 -10.15
CA TYR A 240 -12.89 0.70 -9.67
C TYR A 240 -13.31 -0.35 -10.70
N HIS A 241 -12.51 -1.39 -10.85
CA HIS A 241 -12.91 -2.54 -11.66
C HIS A 241 -13.90 -3.40 -10.88
N GLN A 242 -14.81 -4.05 -11.62
CA GLN A 242 -15.85 -4.91 -11.08
C GLN A 242 -15.93 -6.20 -11.90
N PRO A 243 -15.92 -7.38 -11.26
CA PRO A 243 -15.68 -7.59 -9.84
C PRO A 243 -14.32 -7.07 -9.37
N TRP A 244 -14.26 -6.63 -8.11
CA TRP A 244 -13.07 -6.00 -7.54
C TRP A 244 -12.07 -7.04 -7.02
N ARG A 245 -12.55 -8.20 -6.55
CA ARG A 245 -11.73 -9.21 -5.88
C ARG A 245 -12.13 -10.62 -6.30
N ARG A 246 -11.22 -11.56 -6.05
CA ARG A 246 -11.41 -12.98 -6.41
C ARG A 246 -12.22 -13.77 -5.40
N THR A 247 -12.25 -13.33 -4.15
CA THR A 247 -12.88 -13.99 -2.99
C THR A 247 -13.23 -12.94 -1.92
N ALA A 248 -14.11 -13.27 -0.97
CA ALA A 248 -14.41 -12.42 0.20
C ALA A 248 -13.26 -12.38 1.22
N TRP A 249 -12.30 -13.30 1.09
CA TRP A 249 -11.16 -13.40 1.98
C TRP A 249 -10.02 -12.47 1.58
N GLU A 250 -9.40 -11.87 2.58
CA GLU A 250 -8.25 -10.99 2.43
C GLU A 250 -7.18 -11.29 3.49
N ILE A 251 -5.99 -10.74 3.27
CA ILE A 251 -4.97 -10.64 4.32
C ILE A 251 -5.10 -9.28 4.98
N HIS A 252 -5.66 -9.25 6.19
CA HIS A 252 -5.91 -8.01 6.93
C HIS A 252 -5.79 -8.23 8.46
N PRO A 253 -4.84 -7.55 9.12
CA PRO A 253 -3.80 -6.69 8.53
C PRO A 253 -2.66 -7.53 7.94
N ALA A 254 -2.00 -6.98 6.91
CA ALA A 254 -0.68 -7.42 6.48
C ALA A 254 0.37 -7.07 7.55
N ILE A 255 1.15 -8.06 7.97
CA ILE A 255 2.14 -7.98 9.05
C ILE A 255 3.56 -7.93 8.51
N LYS A 256 3.83 -8.65 7.41
CA LYS A 256 5.13 -8.73 6.74
C LYS A 256 4.94 -8.78 5.23
N ILE A 257 5.83 -8.11 4.49
CA ILE A 257 5.89 -8.20 3.03
C ILE A 257 7.33 -8.57 2.66
N GLU A 258 7.51 -9.48 1.71
CA GLU A 258 8.82 -9.90 1.22
C GLU A 258 8.82 -9.89 -0.30
N ALA A 259 9.83 -9.28 -0.93
CA ALA A 259 10.03 -9.42 -2.37
C ALA A 259 10.73 -10.75 -2.66
N LEU A 260 10.17 -11.57 -3.54
CA LEU A 260 10.65 -12.92 -3.83
C LEU A 260 11.67 -12.95 -4.98
N ASP A 261 11.59 -11.98 -5.89
CA ASP A 261 12.47 -11.92 -7.08
C ASP A 261 13.79 -11.17 -6.81
N ALA A 262 13.98 -10.63 -5.60
CA ALA A 262 15.27 -10.08 -5.21
C ALA A 262 16.22 -11.22 -4.84
N THR A 263 16.96 -11.72 -5.83
CA THR A 263 18.39 -11.94 -5.57
C THR A 263 18.90 -10.59 -5.07
N MET A 264 19.10 -10.43 -3.76
CA MET A 264 19.73 -9.24 -3.22
C MET A 264 21.10 -9.14 -3.87
N VAL A 265 21.20 -8.36 -4.94
CA VAL A 265 22.48 -7.91 -5.46
C VAL A 265 22.99 -6.96 -4.39
N SER A 266 23.66 -7.56 -3.39
CA SER A 266 24.60 -6.86 -2.53
C SER A 266 25.45 -6.00 -3.46
N PRO A 267 25.61 -4.68 -3.22
CA PRO A 267 26.28 -3.81 -4.17
C PRO A 267 27.66 -4.38 -4.45
N ALA A 268 27.82 -4.96 -5.63
CA ALA A 268 29.09 -5.46 -6.10
C ALA A 268 30.01 -4.24 -6.14
N VAL A 269 30.98 -4.22 -5.24
CA VAL A 269 32.13 -3.32 -5.34
C VAL A 269 32.70 -3.56 -6.72
N SER A 270 32.56 -2.59 -7.62
CA SER A 270 33.15 -2.65 -8.95
C SER A 270 34.62 -3.04 -8.81
N PRO A 271 35.09 -4.12 -9.46
CA PRO A 271 36.51 -4.42 -9.48
C PRO A 271 37.19 -3.28 -10.22
N ALA A 272 38.10 -2.60 -9.52
CA ALA A 272 38.94 -1.56 -10.09
C ALA A 272 39.62 -2.09 -11.35
N SER A 273 39.42 -1.39 -12.46
CA SER A 273 40.06 -1.68 -13.74
C SER A 273 41.58 -1.77 -13.57
N ALA A 274 42.14 -2.90 -14.00
CA ALA A 274 43.58 -3.13 -14.00
C ALA A 274 44.30 -2.09 -14.89
N PRO A 275 45.45 -1.54 -14.46
CA PRO A 275 46.22 -0.62 -15.27
C PRO A 275 46.99 -1.37 -16.37
N PRO A 276 47.11 -0.82 -17.59
CA PRO A 276 47.95 -1.40 -18.63
C PRO A 276 49.44 -1.28 -18.28
N SER A 277 50.20 -2.36 -18.50
CA SER A 277 51.65 -2.39 -18.36
C SER A 277 52.36 -1.65 -19.51
N PRO A 278 53.48 -0.94 -19.26
CA PRO A 278 54.20 -0.15 -20.25
C PRO A 278 55.43 -0.87 -20.84
N THR A 279 55.82 -0.48 -22.05
CA THR A 279 57.14 -0.80 -22.64
C THR A 279 57.97 0.50 -22.79
N ALA A 280 59.03 0.62 -21.95
CA ALA A 280 60.35 1.28 -22.04
C ALA A 280 60.72 2.35 -23.13
N PRO A 281 61.82 3.15 -22.98
CA PRO A 281 62.48 3.68 -21.76
C PRO A 281 63.05 5.15 -21.84
N ILE A 282 63.59 5.62 -20.69
CA ILE A 282 64.60 6.70 -20.44
C ILE A 282 64.16 8.18 -20.48
N SER A 283 64.06 8.81 -19.29
CA SER A 283 64.82 10.02 -18.89
C SER A 283 64.63 10.34 -17.39
N SER A 284 65.72 10.84 -16.79
CA SER A 284 66.10 11.18 -15.41
C SER A 284 65.08 11.84 -14.43
N PRO A 285 65.39 11.90 -13.11
CA PRO A 285 64.39 11.84 -12.02
C PRO A 285 63.88 13.21 -11.57
N THR A 286 62.60 13.29 -11.24
CA THR A 286 61.98 14.39 -10.47
C THR A 286 61.19 13.76 -9.31
N PRO A 287 61.31 14.24 -8.06
CA PRO A 287 60.64 13.62 -6.92
C PRO A 287 59.15 14.01 -6.92
N VAL A 288 58.26 13.02 -7.05
CA VAL A 288 56.80 13.19 -6.99
C VAL A 288 56.26 12.59 -5.68
N PRO A 289 55.27 13.22 -5.02
CA PRO A 289 54.83 12.88 -3.66
C PRO A 289 53.99 11.60 -3.60
N ALA A 290 53.99 10.97 -2.42
CA ALA A 290 53.26 9.74 -2.11
C ALA A 290 51.75 9.85 -2.38
N SER A 291 51.20 8.86 -3.11
CA SER A 291 49.75 8.69 -3.30
C SER A 291 49.06 8.30 -1.98
N PRO A 292 47.86 8.83 -1.68
CA PRO A 292 47.14 8.52 -0.47
C PRO A 292 46.48 7.14 -0.53
N ARG A 293 46.50 6.44 0.61
CA ARG A 293 45.81 5.17 0.83
C ARG A 293 44.30 5.39 0.79
N SER A 294 43.58 4.56 0.04
CA SER A 294 42.12 4.52 0.06
C SER A 294 41.63 4.02 1.43
N SER A 295 41.14 4.93 2.25
CA SER A 295 40.42 4.61 3.48
C SER A 295 39.10 3.91 3.12
N GLN A 296 38.88 2.74 3.72
CA GLN A 296 37.57 2.09 3.72
C GLN A 296 36.56 3.04 4.36
N SER A 297 35.58 3.52 3.58
CA SER A 297 34.55 4.42 4.07
C SER A 297 33.73 3.70 5.13
N GLN A 298 33.87 4.10 6.40
CA GLN A 298 32.86 3.82 7.41
C GLN A 298 31.53 4.34 6.86
N GLN A 299 30.48 3.51 6.86
CA GLN A 299 29.16 3.94 6.42
C GLN A 299 28.68 5.08 7.33
N GLN A 300 28.75 6.31 6.84
CA GLN A 300 28.31 7.49 7.54
C GLN A 300 26.81 7.69 7.33
N PHE A 301 26.13 8.20 8.35
CA PHE A 301 24.71 8.55 8.31
C PHE A 301 24.56 10.02 8.67
N VAL A 302 23.52 10.66 8.13
CA VAL A 302 23.10 12.01 8.51
C VAL A 302 21.64 12.00 8.95
N THR A 303 21.27 12.89 9.86
CA THR A 303 19.90 13.09 10.31
C THR A 303 19.35 14.37 9.71
N ILE A 304 18.17 14.30 9.10
CA ILE A 304 17.46 15.48 8.59
C ILE A 304 16.97 16.32 9.77
N THR A 305 17.38 17.59 9.86
CA THR A 305 17.03 18.50 10.96
C THR A 305 15.82 19.37 10.63
N LYS A 306 15.46 19.52 9.34
CA LYS A 306 14.30 20.26 8.85
C LYS A 306 13.66 19.50 7.70
N PRO A 307 12.33 19.53 7.52
CA PRO A 307 11.70 18.85 6.38
C PRO A 307 12.28 19.32 5.04
N VAL A 308 12.65 18.37 4.16
CA VAL A 308 13.26 18.67 2.86
C VAL A 308 12.36 18.15 1.75
N LYS A 309 11.88 19.04 0.87
CA LYS A 309 11.18 18.64 -0.34
C LYS A 309 12.20 18.18 -1.39
N ILE A 310 12.01 16.98 -1.92
CA ILE A 310 12.83 16.41 -2.99
C ILE A 310 11.94 15.98 -4.16
N LYS A 311 12.50 15.97 -5.36
CA LYS A 311 11.88 15.32 -6.52
C LYS A 311 12.34 13.87 -6.58
N ILE A 312 11.40 12.95 -6.53
CA ILE A 312 11.60 11.52 -6.78
C ILE A 312 11.12 11.19 -8.19
N LEU A 313 11.39 9.98 -8.69
CA LEU A 313 11.04 9.58 -10.06
C LEU A 313 9.55 9.79 -10.41
N TYR A 314 8.70 9.76 -9.39
CA TYR A 314 7.24 9.70 -9.50
C TYR A 314 6.54 10.92 -8.85
N GLY A 315 7.27 12.00 -8.57
CA GLY A 315 6.67 13.25 -8.06
C GLY A 315 7.56 14.01 -7.07
N GLU A 316 6.92 14.77 -6.20
CA GLU A 316 7.58 15.46 -5.09
C GLU A 316 7.22 14.76 -3.78
N THR A 317 8.20 14.57 -2.90
CA THR A 317 7.97 14.12 -1.53
C THR A 317 8.72 15.01 -0.55
N VAL A 318 8.32 14.97 0.73
CA VAL A 318 8.96 15.69 1.81
C VAL A 318 9.61 14.68 2.75
N ILE A 319 10.93 14.71 2.86
CA ILE A 319 11.66 13.93 3.86
C ILE A 319 11.44 14.61 5.21
N PRO A 320 10.83 13.94 6.21
CA PRO A 320 10.54 14.57 7.50
C PRO A 320 11.82 14.79 8.32
N ALA A 321 11.79 15.80 9.19
CA ALA A 321 12.84 15.96 10.20
C ALA A 321 12.89 14.73 11.13
N GLY A 322 14.10 14.36 11.56
CA GLY A 322 14.40 13.14 12.30
C GLY A 322 14.76 11.95 11.41
N THR A 323 14.54 12.01 10.09
CA THR A 323 14.89 10.91 9.18
C THR A 323 16.41 10.72 9.13
N ARG A 324 16.88 9.49 9.41
CA ARG A 324 18.29 9.12 9.32
C ARG A 324 18.59 8.48 7.97
N LEU A 325 19.48 9.09 7.19
CA LEU A 325 19.80 8.68 5.82
C LEU A 325 21.27 8.29 5.69
N ARG A 326 21.54 7.36 4.77
CA ARG A 326 22.92 6.95 4.46
C ARG A 326 23.60 8.05 3.65
N LEU A 327 24.72 8.55 4.15
CA LEU A 327 25.56 9.52 3.45
C LEU A 327 26.40 8.81 2.39
N LEU A 328 26.33 9.29 1.16
CA LEU A 328 27.11 8.80 0.03
C LEU A 328 28.32 9.70 -0.25
N SER A 329 28.11 11.02 -0.24
CA SER A 329 29.15 12.03 -0.41
C SER A 329 28.66 13.38 0.14
N HIS A 330 29.54 14.36 0.26
CA HIS A 330 29.17 15.73 0.62
C HIS A 330 30.14 16.74 0.00
N ASP A 331 29.70 17.99 -0.06
CA ASP A 331 30.53 19.16 -0.31
C ASP A 331 30.25 20.24 0.74
N ALA A 332 30.68 21.48 0.50
CA ALA A 332 30.50 22.59 1.44
C ALA A 332 29.05 23.06 1.59
N GLN A 333 28.15 22.71 0.66
CA GLN A 333 26.78 23.22 0.59
C GLN A 333 25.74 22.11 0.72
N THR A 334 26.09 20.89 0.34
CA THR A 334 25.15 19.79 0.16
C THR A 334 25.70 18.46 0.66
N VAL A 335 24.78 17.57 1.01
CA VAL A 335 25.06 16.16 1.23
C VAL A 335 24.31 15.35 0.17
N THR A 336 24.95 14.32 -0.34
CA THR A 336 24.35 13.32 -1.23
C THR A 336 23.99 12.11 -0.40
N VAL A 337 22.71 11.76 -0.36
CA VAL A 337 22.18 10.68 0.48
C VAL A 337 21.46 9.64 -0.35
N ASN A 338 21.40 8.42 0.17
CA ASN A 338 20.49 7.40 -0.34
C ASN A 338 19.14 7.50 0.39
N TYR A 339 18.05 7.61 -0.37
CA TYR A 339 16.67 7.61 0.14
C TYR A 339 15.79 6.90 -0.88
N LEU A 340 14.81 6.07 -0.49
CA LEU A 340 13.91 5.36 -1.43
C LEU A 340 14.61 4.73 -2.65
N GLU A 341 15.77 4.09 -2.44
CA GLU A 341 16.61 3.48 -3.49
C GLU A 341 17.22 4.46 -4.52
N GLY A 342 16.94 5.76 -4.38
CA GLY A 342 17.50 6.84 -5.17
C GLY A 342 18.66 7.56 -4.47
N THR A 343 19.35 8.40 -5.24
CA THR A 343 20.40 9.30 -4.75
C THR A 343 19.92 10.74 -4.84
N TYR A 344 19.92 11.45 -3.72
CA TYR A 344 19.39 12.81 -3.63
C TYR A 344 20.39 13.77 -3.01
N VAL A 345 20.42 14.99 -3.53
CA VAL A 345 21.22 16.10 -3.03
C VAL A 345 20.35 16.92 -2.07
N ILE A 346 20.79 17.06 -0.83
CA ILE A 346 20.09 17.77 0.24
C ILE A 346 20.99 18.91 0.74
N PRO A 347 20.45 20.11 1.02
CA PRO A 347 21.24 21.18 1.63
C PRO A 347 21.82 20.75 2.97
N ILE A 348 23.11 20.96 3.19
CA ILE A 348 23.81 20.61 4.45
C ILE A 348 23.14 21.28 5.66
N SER A 349 22.59 22.48 5.46
CA SER A 349 21.84 23.29 6.44
C SER A 349 20.51 22.66 6.90
N SER A 350 20.07 21.59 6.24
CA SER A 350 18.90 20.78 6.60
C SER A 350 19.29 19.46 7.27
N THR A 351 20.56 19.28 7.62
CA THR A 351 21.10 18.06 8.24
C THR A 351 21.88 18.37 9.52
N ASP A 352 22.28 17.32 10.25
CA ASP A 352 23.19 17.40 11.40
C ASP A 352 24.68 17.24 11.00
N PHE A 353 24.96 17.12 9.71
CA PHE A 353 26.32 16.97 9.17
C PHE A 353 27.11 18.26 9.35
N ARG A 354 28.33 18.15 9.93
CA ARG A 354 29.21 19.27 10.28
C ARG A 354 30.56 19.16 9.62
#